data_AF-A0A9D1NUP9-F1
#
_entry.id   AF-A0A9D1NUP9-F1
#
_cell.length_a   1.000
_cell.length_b   1.000
_cell.length_c   1.000
_cell.angle_alpha   90.00
_cell.angle_beta   90.00
_cell.angle_gamma   90.00
#
_symmetry.space_group_name_H-M   'P 1'
#
loop_
_entity.id
_entity.type
_entity.pdbx_description
1 polymer ?
#
loop_
_entity_poly.entity_id
_entity_poly.type
_entity_poly.pdbx_seq_one_letter_code
_entity_poly.pdbx_strand_id
1 'polypeptide(L)'
;MEPSKVYFTNLRTHNSVSLPEKLKRLIKKAGIGTIDFDKKYVAIKIHFGEPGNLAYLRPNYAKAVADVVKELGGKPFLTDCNTLYVGGRKNALDHLESAYENGFSPFSTGCHVIIADGLKGTDEALVPVEGGEYVKEAKIGQAVMDADVFISLAHFKG
;
A
#
# COMPACT_ATOMS: atom_id res chain seq x y z
N MET A 1 7.41 -17.52 -20.60
CA MET A 1 7.39 -16.19 -19.97
C MET A 1 8.83 -15.73 -19.83
N GLU A 2 9.13 -14.51 -20.25
CA GLU A 2 10.41 -13.88 -19.90
C GLU A 2 10.48 -13.68 -18.38
N PRO A 3 11.65 -13.85 -17.75
CA PRO A 3 11.80 -13.69 -16.31
C PRO A 3 11.51 -12.23 -15.88
N SER A 4 10.86 -12.08 -14.73
CA SER A 4 10.58 -10.75 -14.16
C SER A 4 11.87 -10.00 -13.83
N LYS A 5 11.93 -8.71 -14.18
CA LYS A 5 13.04 -7.83 -13.79
C LYS A 5 12.92 -7.46 -12.32
N VAL A 6 13.93 -7.81 -11.52
CA VAL A 6 13.97 -7.53 -10.08
C VAL A 6 15.04 -6.47 -9.79
N TYR A 7 14.67 -5.44 -9.05
CA TYR A 7 15.56 -4.39 -8.58
C TYR A 7 15.69 -4.49 -7.07
N PHE A 8 16.92 -4.47 -6.55
CA PHE A 8 17.16 -4.54 -5.11
C PHE A 8 18.27 -3.57 -4.68
N THR A 9 18.28 -3.25 -3.39
CA THR A 9 19.37 -2.53 -2.74
C THR A 9 19.59 -3.11 -1.35
N ASN A 10 20.82 -3.06 -0.85
CA ASN A 10 21.10 -3.48 0.52
C ASN A 10 20.59 -2.45 1.54
N LEU A 11 20.64 -2.76 2.84
CA LEU A 11 20.20 -1.84 3.90
C LEU A 11 21.32 -0.95 4.47
N ARG A 12 22.55 -1.01 3.93
CA ARG A 12 23.66 -0.19 4.44
C ARG A 12 23.46 1.28 4.05
N THR A 13 23.62 2.18 5.01
CA THR A 13 23.53 3.64 4.81
C THR A 13 24.87 4.31 5.07
N HIS A 14 25.04 5.50 4.51
CA HIS A 14 26.16 6.41 4.77
C HIS A 14 25.59 7.78 5.13
N ASN A 15 26.42 8.69 5.65
CA ASN A 15 25.97 10.00 6.16
C ASN A 15 25.15 10.82 5.14
N SER A 16 25.27 10.56 3.84
CA SER A 16 24.57 11.27 2.76
C SER A 16 23.32 10.55 2.21
N VAL A 17 23.04 9.29 2.58
CA VAL A 17 21.94 8.52 1.98
C VAL A 17 21.22 7.65 3.03
N SER A 18 19.98 8.01 3.33
CA SER A 18 19.08 7.28 4.24
C SER A 18 18.35 6.13 3.55
N LEU A 19 17.77 5.19 4.32
CA LEU A 19 16.97 4.07 3.76
C LEU A 19 15.77 4.54 2.91
N PRO A 20 14.97 5.55 3.32
CA PRO A 20 13.93 6.12 2.48
C PRO A 20 14.45 6.65 1.14
N GLU A 21 15.59 7.35 1.15
CA GLU A 21 16.20 7.87 -0.08
C GLU A 21 16.67 6.74 -1.01
N LYS A 22 17.23 5.66 -0.45
CA LYS A 22 17.56 4.45 -1.24
C LYS A 22 16.32 3.84 -1.88
N LEU A 23 15.19 3.77 -1.14
CA LEU A 23 13.93 3.28 -1.70
C LEU A 23 13.44 4.18 -2.85
N LYS A 24 13.45 5.51 -2.68
CA LYS A 24 13.08 6.45 -3.75
C LYS A 24 13.91 6.23 -5.02
N ARG A 25 15.23 6.07 -4.89
CA ARG A 25 16.12 5.77 -6.02
C ARG A 25 15.81 4.42 -6.66
N LEU A 26 15.54 3.40 -5.84
CA LEU A 26 15.23 2.05 -6.31
C LEU A 26 13.95 2.04 -7.16
N ILE A 27 12.85 2.62 -6.66
CA ILE A 27 11.57 2.63 -7.38
C ILE A 27 11.62 3.50 -8.64
N LYS A 28 12.38 4.62 -8.62
CA LYS A 28 12.67 5.41 -9.83
C LYS A 28 13.43 4.59 -10.86
N LYS A 29 14.44 3.83 -10.44
CA LYS A 29 15.21 2.93 -11.32
C LYS A 29 14.38 1.75 -11.84
N ALA A 30 13.42 1.26 -11.05
CA ALA A 30 12.49 0.19 -11.43
C ALA A 30 11.43 0.64 -12.45
N GLY A 31 11.35 1.95 -12.75
CA GLY A 31 10.50 2.48 -13.79
C GLY A 31 9.18 3.08 -13.29
N ILE A 32 9.04 3.40 -12.00
CA ILE A 32 7.80 4.04 -11.52
C ILE A 32 7.47 5.33 -12.30
N GLY A 33 8.49 6.07 -12.77
CA GLY A 33 8.31 7.28 -13.56
C GLY A 33 7.78 7.06 -14.99
N THR A 34 7.59 5.82 -15.44
CA THR A 34 6.95 5.52 -16.74
C THR A 34 5.45 5.29 -16.61
N ILE A 35 4.90 5.30 -15.39
CA ILE A 35 3.46 5.19 -15.13
C ILE A 35 2.86 6.60 -15.23
N ASP A 36 1.69 6.72 -15.87
CA ASP A 36 0.93 7.97 -15.89
C ASP A 36 0.25 8.19 -14.53
N PHE A 37 0.68 9.25 -13.84
CA PHE A 37 0.16 9.63 -12.54
C PHE A 37 -0.60 10.96 -12.54
N ASP A 38 -0.63 11.75 -13.63
CA ASP A 38 -1.17 13.11 -13.56
C ASP A 38 -2.64 13.10 -13.10
N LYS A 39 -2.88 13.68 -11.91
CA LYS A 39 -4.18 13.77 -11.22
C LYS A 39 -4.86 12.43 -10.92
N LYS A 40 -4.16 11.31 -11.13
CA LYS A 40 -4.64 9.95 -10.89
C LYS A 40 -4.73 9.61 -9.41
N TYR A 41 -5.78 8.88 -9.02
CA TYR A 41 -5.88 8.31 -7.67
C TYR A 41 -5.02 7.06 -7.57
N VAL A 42 -4.15 7.02 -6.56
CA VAL A 42 -3.14 5.95 -6.44
C VAL A 42 -3.29 5.22 -5.12
N ALA A 43 -3.76 3.98 -5.18
CA ALA A 43 -3.84 3.09 -4.04
C ALA A 43 -2.46 2.52 -3.72
N ILE A 44 -1.91 2.86 -2.56
CA ILE A 44 -0.71 2.22 -2.01
C ILE A 44 -1.17 1.19 -0.98
N LYS A 45 -1.30 -0.07 -1.42
CA LYS A 45 -1.72 -1.16 -0.55
C LYS A 45 -0.60 -1.53 0.41
N ILE A 46 -0.91 -1.54 1.69
CA ILE A 46 0.03 -1.90 2.76
C ILE A 46 -0.74 -2.53 3.92
N HIS A 47 -0.09 -3.40 4.70
CA HIS A 47 -0.64 -3.88 5.97
C HIS A 47 -0.20 -2.96 7.11
N PHE A 48 -1.13 -2.51 7.94
CA PHE A 48 -0.85 -1.52 8.99
C PHE A 48 -0.35 -2.09 10.32
N GLY A 49 -0.26 -3.42 10.47
CA GLY A 49 0.02 -4.07 11.75
C GLY A 49 -1.22 -4.26 12.61
N GLU A 50 -1.29 -5.34 13.38
CA GLU A 50 -2.18 -5.38 14.56
C GLU A 50 -1.58 -4.53 15.70
N PRO A 51 -2.39 -4.02 16.63
CA PRO A 51 -1.88 -3.45 17.87
C PRO A 51 -0.97 -4.43 18.63
N GLY A 52 0.14 -3.93 19.18
CA GLY A 52 1.05 -4.69 20.04
C GLY A 52 2.14 -5.53 19.35
N ASN A 53 2.21 -5.57 18.01
CA ASN A 53 3.35 -6.16 17.29
C ASN A 53 4.22 -5.08 16.63
N LEU A 54 5.40 -5.47 16.13
CA LEU A 54 6.30 -4.62 15.34
C LEU A 54 6.58 -5.21 13.95
N ALA A 55 5.82 -6.23 13.56
CA ALA A 55 5.99 -6.98 12.33
C ALA A 55 5.20 -6.32 11.20
N TYR A 56 5.50 -5.04 10.93
CA TYR A 56 4.95 -4.25 9.84
C TYR A 56 6.03 -3.34 9.25
N LEU A 57 5.78 -2.81 8.05
CA LEU A 57 6.70 -1.85 7.44
C LEU A 57 6.73 -0.54 8.21
N ARG A 58 7.92 0.04 8.38
CA ARG A 58 8.03 1.37 8.98
C ARG A 58 7.27 2.41 8.13
N PRO A 59 6.43 3.28 8.72
CA PRO A 59 5.67 4.31 7.98
C PRO A 59 6.53 5.21 7.09
N ASN A 60 7.81 5.41 7.42
CA ASN A 60 8.75 6.18 6.62
C ASN A 60 8.96 5.62 5.20
N TYR A 61 8.81 4.31 5.01
CA TYR A 61 8.86 3.71 3.67
C TYR A 61 7.61 4.03 2.87
N ALA A 62 6.43 3.97 3.50
CA ALA A 62 5.17 4.38 2.87
C ALA A 62 5.23 5.86 2.46
N LYS A 63 5.76 6.73 3.33
CA LYS A 63 6.03 8.13 3.01
C LYS A 63 6.91 8.30 1.78
N ALA A 64 8.01 7.54 1.69
CA ALA A 64 8.93 7.65 0.58
C ALA A 64 8.25 7.34 -0.76
N VAL A 65 7.37 6.33 -0.80
CA VAL A 65 6.59 5.97 -1.99
C VAL A 65 5.54 7.06 -2.29
N ALA A 66 4.77 7.49 -1.28
CA ALA A 66 3.75 8.53 -1.44
C ALA A 66 4.34 9.86 -1.94
N ASP A 67 5.51 10.26 -1.44
CA ASP A 67 6.22 11.46 -1.93
C ASP A 67 6.55 11.34 -3.42
N VAL A 68 7.07 10.19 -3.87
CA VAL A 68 7.41 9.99 -5.30
C VAL A 68 6.15 10.00 -6.17
N VAL A 69 5.04 9.42 -5.71
CA VAL A 69 3.77 9.48 -6.44
C VAL A 69 3.30 10.94 -6.59
N LYS A 70 3.40 11.75 -5.52
CA LYS A 70 3.06 13.19 -5.58
C LYS A 70 4.00 13.98 -6.49
N GLU A 71 5.30 13.71 -6.45
CA GLU A 71 6.30 14.31 -7.35
C GLU A 71 5.93 14.07 -8.82
N LEU A 72 5.27 12.94 -9.13
CA LEU A 72 4.80 12.56 -10.46
C LEU A 72 3.36 13.05 -10.77
N GLY A 73 2.74 13.85 -9.90
CA GLY A 73 1.40 14.43 -10.11
C GLY A 73 0.22 13.60 -9.60
N GLY A 74 0.49 12.45 -8.98
CA GLY A 74 -0.53 11.55 -8.44
C GLY A 74 -1.13 11.98 -7.11
N LYS A 75 -2.28 11.41 -6.79
CA LYS A 75 -3.02 11.59 -5.54
C LYS A 75 -3.00 10.28 -4.74
N PRO A 76 -1.95 10.02 -3.95
CA PRO A 76 -1.81 8.75 -3.22
C PRO A 76 -2.71 8.70 -1.99
N PHE A 77 -3.14 7.50 -1.65
CA PHE A 77 -3.67 7.13 -0.34
C PHE A 77 -3.16 5.75 0.05
N LEU A 78 -2.97 5.52 1.35
CA LEU A 78 -2.65 4.19 1.86
C LEU A 78 -3.95 3.40 2.02
N THR A 79 -3.89 2.10 1.77
CA THR A 79 -5.09 1.27 1.86
C THR A 79 -4.82 -0.16 2.31
N ASP A 80 -5.79 -0.72 3.04
CA ASP A 80 -5.90 -2.12 3.39
C ASP A 80 -7.39 -2.48 3.52
N CYS A 81 -7.70 -3.78 3.50
CA CYS A 81 -9.05 -4.30 3.75
C CYS A 81 -9.19 -4.75 5.20
N ASN A 82 -10.40 -4.70 5.73
CA ASN A 82 -10.70 -5.25 7.04
C ASN A 82 -10.42 -6.76 7.08
N THR A 83 -10.07 -7.25 8.26
CA THR A 83 -9.82 -8.67 8.49
C THR A 83 -11.09 -9.42 8.83
N LEU A 84 -11.21 -10.64 8.31
CA LEU A 84 -12.30 -11.56 8.68
C LEU A 84 -12.17 -12.11 10.11
N TYR A 85 -10.97 -12.04 10.71
CA TYR A 85 -10.73 -12.49 12.07
C TYR A 85 -10.94 -11.36 13.09
N VAL A 86 -11.14 -11.77 14.35
CA VAL A 86 -11.26 -10.85 15.48
C VAL A 86 -9.90 -10.19 15.75
N GLY A 87 -9.88 -8.86 15.73
CA GLY A 87 -8.68 -8.05 15.95
C GLY A 87 -8.98 -6.57 15.81
N GLY A 88 -7.92 -5.75 15.85
CA GLY A 88 -8.02 -4.30 15.70
C GLY A 88 -8.42 -3.87 14.29
N ARG A 89 -8.40 -4.78 13.31
CA ARG A 89 -8.64 -4.45 11.90
C ARG A 89 -9.94 -5.03 11.34
N LYS A 90 -10.90 -5.38 12.21
CA LYS A 90 -12.18 -6.01 11.83
C LYS A 90 -13.23 -5.05 11.21
N ASN A 91 -13.08 -3.74 11.43
CA ASN A 91 -13.94 -2.69 10.88
C ASN A 91 -13.12 -1.41 10.69
N ALA A 92 -13.61 -0.49 9.86
CA ALA A 92 -12.78 0.63 9.43
C ALA A 92 -12.33 1.58 10.57
N LEU A 93 -13.14 1.77 11.61
CA LEU A 93 -12.80 2.69 12.69
C LEU A 93 -11.64 2.14 13.53
N ASP A 94 -11.78 0.90 14.02
CA ASP A 94 -10.74 0.22 14.79
C ASP A 94 -9.47 0.04 13.93
N HIS A 95 -9.65 -0.22 12.63
CA HIS A 95 -8.54 -0.42 11.69
C HIS A 95 -7.74 0.87 11.50
N LEU A 96 -8.42 2.01 11.37
CA LEU A 96 -7.77 3.32 11.32
C LEU A 96 -7.05 3.65 12.63
N GLU A 97 -7.64 3.31 13.78
CA GLU A 97 -6.98 3.46 15.08
C GLU A 97 -5.69 2.63 15.15
N SER A 98 -5.76 1.35 14.78
CA SER A 98 -4.59 0.46 14.68
C SER A 98 -3.51 1.02 13.74
N ALA A 99 -3.92 1.57 12.60
CA ALA A 99 -3.00 2.19 11.65
C ALA A 99 -2.32 3.43 12.25
N TYR A 100 -3.07 4.29 12.92
CA TYR A 100 -2.54 5.51 13.51
C TYR A 100 -1.63 5.26 14.71
N GLU A 101 -1.96 4.29 15.57
CA GLU A 101 -1.09 3.85 16.66
C GLU A 101 0.27 3.37 16.13
N ASN A 102 0.28 2.65 15.00
CA ASN A 102 1.50 2.20 14.32
C ASN A 102 2.17 3.29 13.47
N GLY A 103 1.67 4.52 13.52
CA GLY A 103 2.27 5.69 12.89
C GLY A 103 1.89 5.89 11.42
N PHE A 104 0.88 5.19 10.90
CA PHE A 104 0.33 5.39 9.55
C PHE A 104 -0.71 6.52 9.50
N SER A 105 -0.40 7.67 10.11
CA SER A 105 -1.24 8.86 10.04
C SER A 105 -0.87 9.73 8.83
N PRO A 106 -1.78 10.59 8.34
CA PRO A 106 -1.49 11.51 7.24
C PRO A 106 -0.29 12.43 7.48
N PHE A 107 0.01 12.73 8.74
CA PHE A 107 1.15 13.56 9.13
C PHE A 107 2.49 12.81 8.99
N SER A 108 2.50 11.51 9.28
CA SER A 108 3.71 10.67 9.19
C SER A 108 3.96 10.15 7.78
N THR A 109 2.89 9.78 7.05
CA THR A 109 2.98 9.15 5.73
C THR A 109 2.85 10.15 4.59
N GLY A 110 2.34 11.35 4.88
CA GLY A 110 2.05 12.37 3.90
C GLY A 110 0.79 12.10 3.07
N CYS A 111 0.00 11.06 3.35
CA CYS A 111 -1.26 10.81 2.61
C CYS A 111 -2.32 10.18 3.50
N HIS A 112 -3.59 10.31 3.11
CA HIS A 112 -4.70 9.75 3.86
C HIS A 112 -4.72 8.22 3.80
N VAL A 113 -5.37 7.62 4.79
CA VAL A 113 -5.68 6.18 4.81
C VAL A 113 -7.13 6.01 4.41
N ILE A 114 -7.40 5.06 3.52
CA ILE A 114 -8.76 4.64 3.15
C ILE A 114 -8.84 3.13 3.35
N ILE A 115 -9.79 2.69 4.18
CA ILE A 115 -10.09 1.27 4.34
C ILE A 115 -10.90 0.82 3.14
N ALA A 116 -10.32 -0.07 2.34
CA ALA A 116 -10.73 -0.30 0.95
C ALA A 116 -12.13 -0.89 0.81
N ASP A 117 -12.55 -1.67 1.80
CA ASP A 117 -13.80 -2.42 1.86
C ASP A 117 -14.83 -1.79 2.81
N GLY A 118 -14.66 -0.50 3.11
CA GLY A 118 -15.65 0.30 3.79
C GLY A 118 -15.78 0.03 5.28
N LEU A 119 -16.83 0.59 5.88
CA LEU A 119 -17.00 0.61 7.35
C LEU A 119 -17.04 -0.80 7.95
N LYS A 120 -17.69 -1.75 7.27
CA LYS A 120 -17.95 -3.10 7.78
C LYS A 120 -17.22 -4.21 7.00
N GLY A 121 -16.37 -3.86 6.04
CA GLY A 121 -15.71 -4.85 5.18
C GLY A 121 -16.62 -5.46 4.11
N THR A 122 -17.64 -4.72 3.67
CA THR A 122 -18.66 -5.19 2.71
C THR A 122 -18.69 -4.39 1.41
N ASP A 123 -17.87 -3.35 1.31
CA ASP A 123 -17.84 -2.50 0.11
C ASP A 123 -16.87 -3.14 -0.89
N GLU A 124 -17.42 -3.89 -1.83
CA GLU A 124 -16.66 -4.75 -2.73
C GLU A 124 -17.09 -4.56 -4.18
N ALA A 125 -16.11 -4.62 -5.08
CA ALA A 125 -16.32 -4.81 -6.50
C ALA A 125 -16.09 -6.29 -6.84
N LEU A 126 -16.96 -6.83 -7.69
CA LEU A 126 -16.81 -8.18 -8.24
C LEU A 126 -15.90 -8.12 -9.47
N VAL A 127 -14.73 -8.72 -9.36
CA VAL A 127 -13.72 -8.76 -10.42
C VAL A 127 -13.71 -10.16 -11.04
N PRO A 128 -14.03 -10.31 -12.34
CA PRO A 128 -13.99 -11.59 -13.01
C PRO A 128 -12.60 -12.24 -12.93
N VAL A 129 -12.55 -13.54 -12.64
CA VAL A 129 -11.33 -14.34 -12.66
C VAL A 129 -11.32 -15.13 -13.96
N GLU A 130 -10.67 -14.58 -14.98
CA GLU A 130 -10.54 -15.23 -16.29
C GLU A 130 -9.89 -16.61 -16.15
N GLY A 131 -10.56 -17.65 -16.65
CA GLY A 131 -10.10 -19.03 -16.51
C GLY A 131 -10.25 -19.65 -15.12
N GLY A 132 -10.91 -18.97 -14.17
CA GLY A 132 -11.17 -19.50 -12.84
C GLY A 132 -12.08 -20.73 -12.88
N GLU A 133 -11.65 -21.85 -12.28
CA GLU A 133 -12.42 -23.10 -12.24
C GLU A 133 -13.52 -23.04 -11.17
N TYR A 134 -13.12 -22.80 -9.91
CA TYR A 134 -14.00 -22.78 -8.73
C TYR A 134 -14.48 -21.39 -8.33
N VAL A 135 -13.67 -20.37 -8.57
CA VAL A 135 -13.99 -18.97 -8.27
C VAL A 135 -14.09 -18.23 -9.59
N LYS A 136 -15.28 -17.73 -9.91
CA LYS A 136 -15.55 -16.97 -11.14
C LYS A 136 -15.34 -15.47 -10.95
N GLU A 137 -15.50 -14.98 -9.72
CA GLU A 137 -15.36 -13.58 -9.36
C GLU A 137 -14.63 -13.46 -8.02
N ALA A 138 -13.68 -12.54 -7.95
CA ALA A 138 -13.02 -12.14 -6.72
C ALA A 138 -13.67 -10.87 -6.19
N LYS A 139 -13.94 -10.84 -4.89
CA LYS A 139 -14.40 -9.64 -4.18
C LYS A 139 -13.18 -8.82 -3.79
N ILE A 140 -13.03 -7.64 -4.39
CA ILE A 140 -11.93 -6.73 -4.12
C ILE A 140 -12.50 -5.45 -3.49
N GLY A 141 -11.85 -4.90 -2.47
CA GLY A 141 -12.31 -3.67 -1.81
C GLY A 141 -12.56 -2.54 -2.82
N GLN A 142 -13.73 -1.92 -2.75
CA GLN A 142 -14.20 -0.95 -3.73
C GLN A 142 -13.18 0.17 -3.99
N ALA A 143 -12.59 0.74 -2.93
CA ALA A 143 -11.65 1.86 -3.11
C ALA A 143 -10.34 1.47 -3.82
N VAL A 144 -9.94 0.19 -3.76
CA VAL A 144 -8.81 -0.32 -4.55
C VAL A 144 -9.18 -0.38 -6.04
N MET A 145 -10.40 -0.81 -6.35
CA MET A 145 -10.88 -0.90 -7.73
C MET A 145 -11.23 0.47 -8.35
N ASP A 146 -11.59 1.45 -7.52
CA ASP A 146 -11.82 2.83 -7.95
C ASP A 146 -10.52 3.60 -8.23
N ALA A 147 -9.35 3.08 -7.81
CA ALA A 147 -8.06 3.71 -8.04
C ALA A 147 -7.59 3.53 -9.49
N ASP A 148 -7.00 4.57 -10.07
CA ASP A 148 -6.42 4.51 -11.41
C ASP A 148 -5.11 3.69 -11.44
N VAL A 149 -4.35 3.71 -10.33
CA VAL A 149 -3.07 3.00 -10.19
C VAL A 149 -3.01 2.28 -8.86
N PHE A 150 -2.53 1.03 -8.89
CA PHE A 150 -2.33 0.21 -7.70
C PHE A 150 -0.85 -0.10 -7.47
N ILE A 151 -0.34 0.20 -6.27
CA ILE A 151 1.02 -0.11 -5.82
C ILE A 151 0.93 -1.02 -4.60
N SER A 152 1.53 -2.21 -4.68
CA SER A 152 1.64 -3.13 -3.54
C SER A 152 2.95 -2.90 -2.79
N LEU A 153 2.86 -2.56 -1.50
CA LEU A 153 3.99 -2.36 -0.62
C LEU A 153 3.92 -3.38 0.53
N ALA A 154 4.85 -4.35 0.52
CA ALA A 154 4.84 -5.49 1.43
C ALA A 154 6.21 -5.74 2.07
N HIS A 155 6.21 -6.47 3.18
CA HIS A 155 7.39 -7.06 3.81
C HIS A 155 7.25 -8.59 3.83
N PHE A 156 8.38 -9.27 4.00
CA PHE A 156 8.39 -10.70 4.22
C PHE A 156 8.32 -10.98 5.72
N LYS A 157 7.47 -11.91 6.11
CA LYS A 157 7.56 -12.58 7.41
C LYS A 157 8.58 -13.71 7.24
N GLY A 158 9.63 -13.69 8.04
CA GLY A 158 10.59 -14.80 8.14
C GLY A 158 10.00 -15.98 8.90
#